data_AF-I1Y795-F1
#
_entry.id   AF-I1Y795-F1
#
_cell.length_a   1.000
_cell.length_b   1.000
_cell.length_c   1.000
_cell.angle_alpha   90.00
_cell.angle_beta   90.00
_cell.angle_gamma   90.00
#
_symmetry.space_group_name_H-M   'P 1'
#
loop_
_entity.id
_entity.type
_entity.pdbx_description
1 polymer ?
#
loop_
_entity_poly.entity_id
_entity_poly.type
_entity_poly.pdbx_seq_one_letter_code
_entity_poly.pdbx_strand_id
1 'polypeptide(L)'
;EYTKDLELNLQKTFGKLFRKYIKKNISTEQHTLYSSLDELRESWWNTNKKYIWLAMKHGAGMNGTTCCGDGSVTGSSDSGSTTCSGDNGSISCDDMSTIDLIPQYLRFLQEWVEHFYEQRQAKVNAVITNCNSCKESGGTCNSDCEKKCKDECEAYKTFIEEFCTAAGGTSGSPWSKR
;
A
#
# COMPACT_ATOMS: atom_id res chain seq x y z
N GLU A 1 18.42 8.62 6.80
CA GLU A 1 18.89 10.02 6.76
C GLU A 1 17.85 10.92 6.12
N TYR A 2 17.44 10.63 4.87
CA TYR A 2 16.40 11.37 4.13
C TYR A 2 15.07 11.63 4.87
N THR A 3 14.52 10.66 5.61
CA THR A 3 13.27 10.85 6.36
C THR A 3 13.40 11.88 7.48
N LYS A 4 14.57 11.94 8.13
CA LYS A 4 14.84 12.92 9.20
C LYS A 4 14.97 14.33 8.63
N ASP A 5 15.66 14.47 7.51
CA ASP A 5 15.84 15.75 6.83
C ASP A 5 14.51 16.28 6.26
N LEU A 6 13.69 15.40 5.69
CA LEU A 6 12.36 15.73 5.23
C LEU A 6 11.49 16.27 6.38
N GLU A 7 11.43 15.54 7.50
CA GLU A 7 10.64 15.98 8.66
C GLU A 7 11.15 17.32 9.21
N LEU A 8 12.47 17.49 9.31
CA LEU A 8 13.06 18.75 9.76
C LEU A 8 12.68 19.93 8.84
N ASN A 9 12.68 19.71 7.52
CA ASN A 9 12.30 20.73 6.55
C ASN A 9 10.81 21.05 6.60
N LEU A 10 9.96 20.05 6.78
CA LEU A 10 8.53 20.24 6.99
C LEU A 10 8.27 21.03 8.28
N GLN A 11 8.93 20.69 9.39
CA GLN A 11 8.81 21.42 10.67
C GLN A 11 9.21 22.89 10.53
N LYS A 12 10.34 23.16 9.86
CA LYS A 12 10.78 24.54 9.59
C LYS A 12 9.77 25.31 8.76
N THR A 13 9.22 24.69 7.71
CA THR A 13 8.28 25.34 6.78
C THR A 13 6.93 25.62 7.44
N PHE A 14 6.29 24.60 8.01
CA PHE A 14 5.02 24.76 8.74
C PHE A 14 5.20 25.65 9.97
N GLY A 15 6.33 25.58 10.67
CA GLY A 15 6.64 26.46 11.79
C GLY A 15 6.75 27.94 11.41
N LYS A 16 7.32 28.25 10.22
CA LYS A 16 7.34 29.64 9.69
C LYS A 16 5.93 30.12 9.36
N LEU A 17 5.10 29.28 8.71
CA LEU A 17 3.71 29.60 8.40
C LEU A 17 2.88 29.83 9.67
N PHE A 18 2.97 28.91 10.63
CA PHE A 18 2.28 28.99 11.92
C PHE A 18 2.62 30.30 12.64
N ARG A 19 3.91 30.67 12.73
CA ARG A 19 4.31 31.96 13.35
C ARG A 19 3.81 33.18 12.57
N LYS A 20 3.85 33.15 11.24
CA LYS A 20 3.45 34.30 10.41
C LYS A 20 1.95 34.57 10.45
N TYR A 21 1.13 33.53 10.40
CA TYR A 21 -0.32 33.65 10.25
C TYR A 21 -1.09 33.50 11.57
N ILE A 22 -0.58 32.71 12.53
CA ILE A 22 -1.28 32.50 13.82
C ILE A 22 -0.78 33.48 14.88
N LYS A 23 0.53 33.61 15.13
CA LYS A 23 1.02 34.57 16.14
C LYS A 23 0.69 36.03 15.80
N LYS A 24 0.64 36.39 14.50
CA LYS A 24 0.22 37.72 14.07
C LYS A 24 -1.26 37.98 14.36
N ASN A 25 -2.12 36.97 14.24
CA ASN A 25 -3.55 37.08 14.53
C ASN A 25 -3.85 37.08 16.04
N ILE A 26 -3.06 36.42 16.89
CA ILE A 26 -3.24 36.46 18.36
C ILE A 26 -3.06 37.90 18.93
N SER A 27 -2.28 38.74 18.25
CA SER A 27 -2.04 40.14 18.64
C SER A 27 -3.26 41.07 18.43
N THR A 28 -4.30 40.60 17.75
CA THR A 28 -5.53 41.34 17.44
C THR A 28 -6.69 40.46 17.89
N GLU A 29 -7.56 40.91 18.80
CA GLU A 29 -8.58 40.13 19.53
C GLU A 29 -9.54 39.24 18.69
N GLN A 30 -9.03 38.21 18.01
CA GLN A 30 -9.80 37.25 17.22
C GLN A 30 -9.19 35.85 17.32
N HIS A 31 -10.09 34.89 17.52
CA HIS A 31 -9.84 33.47 17.70
C HIS A 31 -8.78 32.91 16.74
N THR A 32 -7.79 32.20 17.30
CA THR A 32 -6.83 31.42 16.51
C THR A 32 -7.56 30.31 15.75
N LEU A 33 -7.42 30.27 14.42
CA LEU A 33 -7.98 29.18 13.60
C LEU A 33 -7.39 27.79 13.93
N TYR A 34 -6.18 27.71 14.50
CA TYR A 34 -5.53 26.47 14.91
C TYR A 34 -4.78 26.66 16.22
N SER A 35 -4.86 25.66 17.10
CA SER A 35 -4.28 25.65 18.44
C SER A 35 -2.84 25.09 18.47
N SER A 36 -2.47 24.27 17.48
CA SER A 36 -1.17 23.59 17.40
C SER A 36 -0.62 23.46 15.98
N LEU A 37 0.67 23.12 15.86
CA LEU A 37 1.30 22.83 14.56
C LEU A 37 0.76 21.54 13.93
N ASP A 38 0.31 20.59 14.76
CA ASP A 38 -0.27 19.32 14.31
C ASP A 38 -1.64 19.54 13.67
N GLU A 39 -2.50 20.33 14.31
CA GLU A 39 -3.80 20.73 13.72
C GLU A 39 -3.64 21.47 12.40
N LEU A 40 -2.62 22.35 12.29
CA LEU A 40 -2.32 23.05 11.04
C LEU A 40 -1.92 22.06 9.93
N ARG A 41 -1.08 21.07 10.25
CA ARG A 41 -0.64 20.05 9.29
C ARG A 41 -1.79 19.14 8.86
N GLU A 42 -2.63 18.72 9.80
CA GLU A 42 -3.81 17.90 9.53
C GLU A 42 -4.82 18.64 8.66
N SER A 43 -5.12 19.91 8.99
CA SER A 43 -6.01 20.74 8.19
C SER A 43 -5.46 20.99 6.78
N TRP A 44 -4.14 21.24 6.67
CA TRP A 44 -3.48 21.36 5.37
C TRP A 44 -3.58 20.06 4.56
N TRP A 45 -3.35 18.90 5.16
CA TRP A 45 -3.52 17.61 4.50
C TRP A 45 -4.96 17.42 4.01
N ASN A 46 -5.95 17.58 4.89
CA ASN A 46 -7.37 17.40 4.53
C ASN A 46 -7.83 18.36 3.41
N THR A 47 -7.26 19.57 3.35
CA THR A 47 -7.54 20.54 2.28
C THR A 47 -6.92 20.14 0.94
N ASN A 48 -5.70 19.57 0.96
CA ASN A 48 -4.90 19.36 -0.24
C ASN A 48 -4.90 17.91 -0.76
N LYS A 49 -5.32 16.93 0.06
CA LYS A 49 -5.20 15.49 -0.25
C LYS A 49 -5.84 15.07 -1.57
N LYS A 50 -6.93 15.71 -1.98
CA LYS A 50 -7.56 15.45 -3.29
C LYS A 50 -6.64 15.78 -4.48
N TYR A 51 -5.85 16.85 -4.38
CA TYR A 51 -4.91 17.26 -5.43
C TYR A 51 -3.68 16.37 -5.45
N ILE A 52 -3.21 15.98 -4.26
CA ILE A 52 -2.11 15.02 -4.11
C ILE A 52 -2.51 13.67 -4.71
N TRP A 53 -3.71 13.18 -4.37
CA TRP A 53 -4.27 11.95 -4.95
C TRP A 53 -4.37 12.02 -6.46
N LEU A 54 -4.89 13.13 -7.01
CA LEU A 54 -4.97 13.32 -8.45
C LEU A 54 -3.59 13.27 -9.11
N ALA A 55 -2.58 13.95 -8.54
CA ALA A 55 -1.21 13.92 -9.04
C ALA A 55 -0.61 12.51 -8.97
N MET A 56 -0.87 11.75 -7.91
CA MET A 56 -0.44 10.36 -7.77
C MET A 56 -1.08 9.46 -8.84
N LYS A 57 -2.40 9.59 -9.07
CA LYS A 57 -3.11 8.87 -10.14
C LYS A 57 -2.47 9.14 -11.51
N HIS A 58 -2.20 10.40 -11.82
CA HIS A 58 -1.53 10.77 -13.08
C HIS A 58 -0.11 10.18 -13.18
N GLY A 59 0.68 10.24 -12.12
CA GLY A 59 2.02 9.66 -12.09
C GLY A 59 2.03 8.14 -12.26
N ALA A 60 1.00 7.46 -11.76
CA ALA A 60 0.78 6.04 -11.93
C ALA A 60 0.17 5.66 -13.31
N GLY A 61 -0.08 6.64 -14.19
CA GLY A 61 -0.73 6.39 -15.48
C GLY A 61 -2.19 5.96 -15.36
N MET A 62 -2.82 6.13 -14.19
CA MET A 62 -4.20 5.75 -13.98
C MET A 62 -5.13 6.72 -14.72
N ASN A 63 -5.92 6.19 -15.65
CA ASN A 63 -7.04 6.89 -16.26
C ASN A 63 -8.37 6.21 -15.87
N GLY A 64 -9.50 6.73 -16.36
CA GLY A 64 -10.82 6.19 -16.04
C GLY A 64 -10.96 4.69 -16.32
N THR A 65 -10.26 4.16 -17.34
CA THR A 65 -10.23 2.73 -17.67
C THR A 65 -9.30 1.92 -16.76
N THR A 66 -8.13 2.44 -16.35
CA THR A 66 -7.17 1.71 -15.50
C THR A 66 -7.66 1.53 -14.07
N CYS A 67 -8.42 2.50 -13.56
CA CYS A 67 -8.99 2.44 -12.21
C CYS A 67 -9.99 1.29 -12.04
N CYS A 68 -10.64 0.85 -13.11
CA CYS A 68 -11.65 -0.20 -13.05
C CYS A 68 -11.08 -1.62 -13.05
N GLY A 69 -9.77 -1.83 -13.25
CA GLY A 69 -9.20 -3.18 -13.36
C GLY A 69 -9.94 -4.00 -14.43
N ASP A 70 -10.46 -5.18 -14.04
CA ASP A 70 -11.29 -6.06 -14.89
C ASP A 70 -12.79 -5.68 -14.92
N GLY A 71 -13.19 -4.64 -14.18
CA GLY A 71 -14.58 -4.16 -14.10
C GLY A 71 -15.03 -3.41 -15.35
N SER A 72 -16.35 -3.37 -15.57
CA SER A 72 -16.92 -2.66 -16.72
C SER A 72 -16.92 -1.15 -16.46
N VAL A 73 -16.41 -0.39 -17.42
CA VAL A 73 -16.45 1.08 -17.38
C VAL A 73 -17.84 1.55 -17.76
N THR A 74 -18.47 2.28 -16.85
CA THR A 74 -19.78 2.89 -17.07
C THR A 74 -19.68 4.40 -16.80
N GLY A 75 -20.14 5.22 -17.75
CA GLY A 75 -20.05 6.70 -17.69
C GLY A 75 -19.29 7.30 -18.88
N SER A 76 -19.55 8.58 -19.17
CA SER A 76 -18.89 9.29 -20.27
C SER A 76 -17.64 10.02 -19.79
N SER A 77 -16.54 9.82 -20.52
CA SER A 77 -15.29 10.59 -20.37
C SER A 77 -15.51 12.11 -20.46
N ASP A 78 -16.59 12.53 -21.13
CA ASP A 78 -16.95 13.93 -21.35
C ASP A 78 -17.58 14.58 -20.10
N SER A 79 -18.08 13.78 -19.15
CA SER A 79 -18.71 14.27 -17.91
C SER A 79 -17.74 14.36 -16.73
N GLY A 80 -16.47 14.01 -16.93
CA GLY A 80 -15.44 14.08 -15.90
C GLY A 80 -15.63 13.11 -14.73
N SER A 81 -16.55 12.14 -14.84
CA SER A 81 -16.73 11.09 -13.84
C SER A 81 -16.80 9.72 -14.50
N THR A 82 -15.88 8.84 -14.09
CA THR A 82 -15.83 7.45 -14.54
C THR A 82 -16.19 6.54 -13.38
N THR A 83 -17.24 5.73 -13.55
CA THR A 83 -17.66 4.75 -12.54
C THR A 83 -17.39 3.34 -13.03
N CYS A 84 -16.78 2.53 -12.17
CA CYS A 84 -16.49 1.13 -12.39
C CYS A 84 -17.62 0.30 -11.79
N SER A 85 -18.33 -0.45 -12.63
CA SER A 85 -19.31 -1.41 -12.14
C SER A 85 -18.64 -2.79 -12.02
N GLY A 86 -18.60 -3.34 -10.80
CA GLY A 86 -18.10 -4.69 -10.51
C GLY A 86 -18.98 -5.43 -9.50
N ASP A 87 -18.60 -6.66 -9.14
CA ASP A 87 -19.38 -7.53 -8.24
C ASP A 87 -19.61 -6.94 -6.83
N ASN A 88 -18.79 -5.95 -6.44
CA ASN A 88 -18.90 -5.20 -5.18
C ASN A 88 -19.63 -3.85 -5.30
N GLY A 89 -20.34 -3.60 -6.41
CA GLY A 89 -21.09 -2.35 -6.66
C GLY A 89 -20.37 -1.38 -7.60
N SER A 90 -20.91 -0.16 -7.69
CA SER A 90 -20.32 0.92 -8.49
C SER A 90 -19.30 1.70 -7.67
N ILE A 91 -18.04 1.69 -8.10
CA ILE A 91 -16.93 2.43 -7.48
C ILE A 91 -16.60 3.61 -8.40
N SER A 92 -16.56 4.83 -7.87
CA SER A 92 -16.10 5.96 -8.68
C SER A 92 -14.58 6.00 -8.73
N CYS A 93 -14.01 6.20 -9.92
CA CYS A 93 -12.58 6.49 -10.06
C CYS A 93 -12.15 7.83 -9.49
N ASP A 94 -13.13 8.66 -9.16
CA ASP A 94 -12.94 9.93 -8.49
C ASP A 94 -12.98 9.80 -6.96
N ASP A 95 -13.37 8.62 -6.45
CA ASP A 95 -13.39 8.38 -5.01
C ASP A 95 -11.97 8.43 -4.45
N MET A 96 -11.83 9.29 -3.45
CA MET A 96 -10.59 9.45 -2.71
C MET A 96 -10.49 8.29 -1.71
N SER A 97 -9.34 7.61 -1.73
CA SER A 97 -9.06 6.55 -0.78
C SER A 97 -9.16 7.07 0.67
N THR A 98 -9.85 6.33 1.53
CA THR A 98 -9.96 6.60 2.97
C THR A 98 -8.83 5.97 3.78
N ILE A 99 -7.81 5.42 3.09
CA ILE A 99 -6.66 4.79 3.75
C ILE A 99 -5.96 5.77 4.70
N ASP A 100 -6.00 7.08 4.44
CA ASP A 100 -5.35 8.09 5.28
C ASP A 100 -5.94 8.14 6.70
N LEU A 101 -7.19 7.71 6.88
CA LEU A 101 -7.87 7.60 8.17
C LEU A 101 -7.49 6.35 8.98
N ILE A 102 -6.91 5.33 8.34
CA ILE A 102 -6.49 4.10 8.99
C ILE A 102 -5.15 4.33 9.69
N PRO A 103 -4.96 3.98 10.97
CA PRO A 103 -3.66 4.07 11.63
C PRO A 103 -2.53 3.41 10.81
N GLN A 104 -1.37 4.07 10.73
CA GLN A 104 -0.26 3.63 9.87
C GLN A 104 0.17 2.19 10.14
N TYR A 105 0.23 1.79 11.41
CA TYR A 105 0.54 0.41 11.80
C TYR A 105 -0.40 -0.61 11.15
N LEU A 106 -1.70 -0.33 11.12
CA LEU A 106 -2.69 -1.23 10.52
C LEU A 106 -2.57 -1.27 9.00
N ARG A 107 -2.25 -0.15 8.34
CA ARG A 107 -1.95 -0.14 6.90
C ARG A 107 -0.74 -0.99 6.56
N PHE A 108 0.34 -0.86 7.33
CA PHE A 108 1.54 -1.65 7.12
C PHE A 108 1.32 -3.13 7.41
N LEU A 109 0.51 -3.46 8.43
CA LEU A 109 0.12 -4.84 8.68
C LEU A 109 -0.69 -5.42 7.52
N GLN A 110 -1.66 -4.66 6.99
CA GLN A 110 -2.46 -5.08 5.85
C GLN A 110 -1.58 -5.34 4.61
N GLU A 111 -0.76 -4.37 4.22
CA GLU A 111 0.10 -4.48 3.03
C GLU A 111 1.20 -5.55 3.25
N TRP A 112 1.62 -5.83 4.49
CA TRP A 112 2.46 -7.00 4.84
C TRP A 112 1.74 -8.34 4.66
N VAL A 113 0.49 -8.46 5.13
CA VAL A 113 -0.31 -9.70 4.98
C VAL A 113 -0.58 -9.98 3.49
N GLU A 114 -0.94 -8.95 2.72
CA GLU A 114 -1.18 -9.07 1.28
C GLU A 114 0.09 -9.58 0.57
N HIS A 115 1.25 -8.96 0.84
CA HIS A 115 2.50 -9.36 0.22
C HIS A 115 2.95 -10.77 0.62
N PHE A 116 2.74 -11.17 1.88
CA PHE A 116 2.98 -12.53 2.34
C PHE A 116 2.10 -13.53 1.60
N TYR A 117 0.81 -13.22 1.47
CA TYR A 117 -0.16 -14.09 0.84
C TYR A 117 0.21 -14.35 -0.63
N GLU A 118 0.57 -13.31 -1.39
CA GLU A 118 1.02 -13.43 -2.77
C GLU A 118 2.25 -14.33 -2.92
N GLN A 119 3.30 -14.08 -2.12
CA GLN A 119 4.52 -14.89 -2.15
C GLN A 119 4.24 -16.33 -1.76
N ARG A 120 3.45 -16.54 -0.70
CA ARG A 120 3.05 -17.86 -0.23
C ARG A 120 2.28 -18.60 -1.32
N GLN A 121 1.34 -17.95 -1.99
CA GLN A 121 0.55 -18.56 -3.05
C GLN A 121 1.43 -19.01 -4.22
N ALA A 122 2.38 -18.17 -4.65
CA ALA A 122 3.35 -18.53 -5.69
C ALA A 122 4.17 -19.76 -5.31
N LYS A 123 4.68 -19.83 -4.06
CA LYS A 123 5.46 -20.97 -3.56
C LYS A 123 4.62 -22.24 -3.43
N VAL A 124 3.38 -22.14 -2.94
CA VAL A 124 2.45 -23.27 -2.86
C VAL A 124 2.13 -23.80 -4.25
N ASN A 125 1.89 -22.93 -5.23
CA ASN A 125 1.64 -23.34 -6.60
C ASN A 125 2.84 -24.09 -7.20
N ALA A 126 4.07 -23.63 -6.95
CA ALA A 126 5.28 -24.33 -7.38
C ALA A 126 5.37 -25.76 -6.78
N VAL A 127 5.07 -25.91 -5.48
CA VAL A 127 5.00 -27.23 -4.83
C VAL A 127 3.93 -28.09 -5.47
N ILE A 128 2.71 -27.58 -5.64
CA ILE A 128 1.58 -28.31 -6.23
C ILE A 128 1.94 -28.79 -7.64
N THR A 129 2.45 -27.91 -8.51
CA THR A 129 2.81 -28.25 -9.89
C THR A 129 3.88 -29.35 -9.95
N ASN A 130 4.94 -29.22 -9.17
CA ASN A 130 6.05 -30.17 -9.21
C ASN A 130 5.71 -31.50 -8.53
N CYS A 131 4.95 -31.48 -7.44
CA CYS A 131 4.56 -32.69 -6.71
C CYS A 131 3.37 -33.44 -7.33
N ASN A 132 2.41 -32.74 -7.96
CA ASN A 132 1.31 -33.41 -8.67
C ASN A 132 1.82 -34.24 -9.85
N SER A 133 2.90 -33.79 -10.52
CA SER A 133 3.53 -34.56 -11.59
C SER A 133 4.00 -35.95 -11.14
N CYS A 134 4.38 -36.12 -9.86
CA CYS A 134 4.71 -37.42 -9.27
C CYS A 134 3.47 -38.29 -9.02
N LYS A 135 2.34 -37.68 -8.63
CA LYS A 135 1.09 -38.40 -8.38
C LYS A 135 0.52 -38.99 -9.68
N GLU A 136 0.63 -38.25 -10.78
CA GLU A 136 0.20 -38.70 -12.11
C GLU A 136 1.14 -39.75 -12.73
N SER A 137 2.37 -39.89 -12.24
CA SER A 137 3.34 -40.92 -12.62
C SER A 137 3.05 -42.30 -12.01
N GLY A 138 1.78 -42.60 -11.69
CA GLY A 138 1.34 -43.89 -11.18
C GLY A 138 1.77 -44.22 -9.75
N GLY A 139 2.09 -43.22 -8.92
CA GLY A 139 2.51 -43.41 -7.53
C GLY A 139 3.94 -43.96 -7.36
N THR A 140 4.67 -44.16 -8.45
CA THR A 140 6.12 -44.35 -8.43
C THR A 140 6.78 -42.98 -8.41
N CYS A 141 7.26 -42.56 -7.23
CA CYS A 141 8.25 -41.49 -7.14
C CYS A 141 9.52 -41.97 -7.85
N ASN A 142 9.60 -41.71 -9.15
CA ASN A 142 10.84 -41.79 -9.89
C ASN A 142 11.77 -40.67 -9.40
N SER A 143 13.08 -40.95 -9.34
CA SER A 143 14.07 -40.11 -8.64
C SER A 143 14.03 -38.64 -9.04
N ASP A 144 13.72 -38.34 -10.29
CA ASP A 144 13.73 -36.97 -10.83
C ASP A 144 12.51 -36.16 -10.39
N CYS A 145 11.33 -36.77 -10.32
CA CYS A 145 10.14 -36.10 -9.80
C CYS A 145 10.24 -35.96 -8.27
N GLU A 146 10.74 -37.00 -7.60
CA GLU A 146 10.95 -37.01 -6.14
C GLU A 146 11.90 -35.90 -5.72
N LYS A 147 12.99 -35.71 -6.47
CA LYS A 147 13.96 -34.65 -6.21
C LYS A 147 13.34 -33.26 -6.39
N LYS A 148 12.65 -32.99 -7.49
CA LYS A 148 12.03 -31.68 -7.74
C LYS A 148 10.94 -31.34 -6.72
N CYS A 149 10.06 -32.29 -6.40
CA CYS A 149 9.05 -32.10 -5.38
C CYS A 149 9.68 -31.81 -4.02
N LYS A 150 10.73 -32.55 -3.65
CA LYS A 150 11.47 -32.33 -2.41
C LYS A 150 12.16 -30.96 -2.37
N ASP A 151 12.82 -30.56 -3.45
CA ASP A 151 13.50 -29.27 -3.55
C ASP A 151 12.51 -28.11 -3.37
N GLU A 152 11.32 -28.17 -4.00
CA GLU A 152 10.26 -27.17 -3.82
C GLU A 152 9.64 -27.19 -2.42
N CYS A 153 9.47 -28.37 -1.82
CA CYS A 153 8.99 -28.49 -0.43
C CYS A 153 9.97 -27.87 0.57
N GLU A 154 11.27 -28.11 0.40
CA GLU A 154 12.30 -27.50 1.23
C GLU A 154 12.35 -25.98 0.99
N ALA A 155 12.25 -25.52 -0.25
CA ALA A 155 12.19 -24.09 -0.55
C ALA A 155 10.96 -23.40 0.10
N TYR A 156 9.80 -24.04 0.10
CA TYR A 156 8.61 -23.55 0.79
C TYR A 156 8.80 -23.53 2.31
N LYS A 157 9.38 -24.60 2.88
CA LYS A 157 9.67 -24.69 4.31
C LYS A 157 10.65 -23.59 4.75
N THR A 158 11.77 -23.42 4.03
CA THR A 158 12.73 -22.34 4.28
C THR A 158 12.07 -20.97 4.20
N PHE A 159 11.22 -20.73 3.19
CA PHE A 159 10.45 -19.48 3.09
C PHE A 159 9.60 -19.22 4.35
N ILE A 160 8.86 -20.22 4.84
CA ILE A 160 8.04 -20.08 6.05
C ILE A 160 8.92 -19.89 7.30
N GLU A 161 10.01 -20.62 7.43
CA GLU A 161 10.93 -20.51 8.58
C GLU A 161 11.62 -19.15 8.64
N GLU A 162 12.09 -18.62 7.50
CA GLU A 162 12.64 -17.26 7.38
C GLU A 162 11.59 -16.20 7.70
N PHE A 163 10.33 -16.44 7.32
CA PHE A 163 9.24 -15.51 7.56
C PHE A 163 8.77 -15.51 9.04
N CYS A 164 8.72 -16.67 9.68
CA CYS A 164 8.31 -16.84 11.09
C CYS A 164 9.41 -16.48 12.09
N THR A 165 10.69 -16.62 11.72
CA THR A 165 11.80 -16.20 12.58
C THR A 165 12.09 -14.72 12.36
N ALA A 166 11.66 -13.89 13.30
CA ALA A 166 11.83 -12.43 13.29
C ALA A 166 13.30 -11.93 13.23
N ALA A 167 14.30 -12.82 13.15
CA ALA A 167 15.70 -12.47 12.88
C ALA A 167 16.02 -12.33 11.38
N GLY A 168 15.24 -12.95 10.49
CA GLY A 168 15.40 -12.86 9.02
C GLY A 168 14.23 -12.15 8.31
N GLY A 169 13.01 -12.30 8.83
CA GLY A 169 11.77 -11.87 8.18
C GLY A 169 11.56 -10.35 8.05
N THR A 170 12.39 -9.54 8.69
CA THR A 170 12.32 -8.08 8.62
C THR A 170 13.69 -7.41 8.78
N SER A 171 14.79 -7.98 8.31
CA SER A 171 16.07 -7.22 8.24
C SER A 171 16.56 -7.03 6.80
N GLY A 172 16.09 -7.89 5.88
CA GLY A 172 16.30 -7.77 4.44
C GLY A 172 15.12 -7.20 3.65
N SER A 173 13.89 -7.32 4.17
CA SER A 173 12.69 -6.84 3.47
C SER A 173 12.68 -5.31 3.40
N PRO A 174 12.37 -4.68 2.24
CA PRO A 174 12.24 -3.22 2.10
C PRO A 174 11.32 -2.58 3.16
N TRP A 175 10.41 -3.38 3.70
CA TRP A 175 9.42 -3.08 4.72
C TRP A 175 9.94 -2.68 6.08
N SER A 176 11.06 -3.28 6.47
CA SER A 176 11.64 -3.13 7.81
C SER A 176 12.56 -1.94 7.92
N LYS A 177 12.86 -1.35 6.77
CA LYS A 177 13.73 -0.19 6.58
C LYS A 177 12.92 1.09 6.31
N ARG A 178 11.58 1.01 6.29
CA ARG A 178 10.67 2.15 6.16
C ARG A 178 10.42 2.83 7.51
#